data_AF-A0A3M1WME0-F1
#
_entry.id   AF-A0A3M1WME0-F1
#
_cell.length_a   1.000
_cell.length_b   1.000
_cell.length_c   1.000
_cell.angle_alpha   90.00
_cell.angle_beta   90.00
_cell.angle_gamma   90.00
#
_symmetry.space_group_name_H-M   'P 1'
#
loop_
_entity.id
_entity.type
_entity.pdbx_description
1 polymer ?
#
loop_
_entity_poly.entity_id
_entity_poly.type
_entity_poly.pdbx_seq_one_letter_code
_entity_poly.pdbx_strand_id
1 'polypeptide(L)'
;EAVAAHERWVAETQDWGLIPEPELKRRLWPPDGEQPVTATVTFMATPLGPDSVQLDLKSATEGASIAWTQARDSTDWQLYTGPLTLARGTPLFAQAIRIGYRHSPMSRWEE
;
A
#
# COMPACT_ATOMS: atom_id res chain seq x y z
N GLU A 1 -6.42 3.31 -42.87
CA GLU A 1 -5.72 2.10 -42.37
C GLU A 1 -5.38 2.18 -40.88
N ALA A 2 -4.72 3.25 -40.41
CA ALA A 2 -4.37 3.40 -38.98
C ALA A 2 -5.57 3.43 -38.01
N VAL A 3 -6.66 4.13 -38.36
CA VAL A 3 -7.89 4.19 -37.53
C VAL A 3 -8.50 2.80 -37.34
N ALA A 4 -8.66 2.04 -38.42
CA ALA A 4 -9.20 0.68 -38.35
C ALA A 4 -8.28 -0.28 -37.58
N ALA A 5 -6.96 -0.07 -37.61
CA ALA A 5 -6.02 -0.84 -36.78
C ALA A 5 -6.17 -0.52 -35.29
N HIS A 6 -6.35 0.76 -34.95
CA HIS A 6 -6.59 1.20 -33.58
C HIS A 6 -7.93 0.67 -33.03
N GLU A 7 -9.02 0.78 -33.79
CA GLU A 7 -10.34 0.29 -33.38
C GLU A 7 -10.35 -1.24 -33.13
N ARG A 8 -9.68 -2.01 -34.00
CA ARG A 8 -9.51 -3.46 -33.78
C ARG A 8 -8.75 -3.75 -32.49
N TRP A 9 -7.64 -3.06 -32.26
CA TRP A 9 -6.84 -3.26 -31.04
C TRP A 9 -7.65 -2.94 -29.78
N VAL A 10 -8.36 -1.81 -29.76
CA VAL A 10 -9.23 -1.41 -28.63
C VAL A 10 -10.27 -2.49 -28.34
N ALA A 11 -10.89 -3.05 -29.38
CA ALA A 11 -11.88 -4.12 -29.24
C ALA A 11 -11.26 -5.43 -28.72
N GLU A 12 -10.08 -5.81 -29.23
CA GLU A 12 -9.37 -7.04 -28.84
C GLU A 12 -8.86 -6.99 -27.40
N THR A 13 -8.33 -5.86 -26.95
CA THR A 13 -7.79 -5.70 -25.59
C THR A 13 -8.82 -5.31 -24.55
N GLN A 14 -10.07 -5.06 -24.98
CA GLN A 14 -11.13 -4.50 -24.13
C GLN A 14 -10.64 -3.24 -23.41
N ASP A 15 -9.98 -2.34 -24.15
CA ASP A 15 -9.37 -1.15 -23.57
C ASP A 15 -10.43 -0.23 -22.94
N TRP A 16 -10.15 0.22 -21.71
CA TRP A 16 -11.01 1.13 -20.96
C TRP A 16 -10.68 2.60 -21.23
N GLY A 17 -9.64 2.89 -22.03
CA GLY A 17 -9.15 4.24 -22.32
C GLY A 17 -10.17 5.20 -22.97
N LEU A 18 -11.22 4.66 -23.60
CA LEU A 18 -12.31 5.47 -24.18
C LEU A 18 -13.43 5.82 -23.19
N ILE A 19 -13.39 5.28 -21.96
CA ILE A 19 -14.39 5.55 -20.93
C ILE A 19 -14.10 6.92 -20.30
N PRO A 20 -15.09 7.85 -20.23
CA PRO A 20 -14.92 9.12 -19.53
C PRO A 20 -14.48 8.91 -18.09
N GLU A 21 -13.53 9.71 -17.60
CA GLU A 21 -12.90 9.51 -16.30
C GLU A 21 -13.89 9.33 -15.12
N PRO A 22 -15.01 10.08 -15.02
CA PRO A 22 -15.98 9.86 -13.93
C PRO A 22 -16.61 8.45 -13.96
N GLU A 23 -16.89 7.93 -15.16
CA GLU A 23 -17.44 6.59 -15.35
C GLU A 23 -16.38 5.51 -15.08
N LEU A 24 -15.14 5.75 -15.53
CA LEU A 24 -14.01 4.85 -15.26
C LEU A 24 -13.78 4.69 -13.76
N LYS A 25 -13.83 5.78 -12.99
CA LYS A 25 -13.68 5.75 -11.54
C LYS A 25 -14.78 4.95 -10.86
N ARG A 26 -16.04 5.11 -11.25
CA ARG A 26 -17.16 4.30 -10.71
C ARG A 26 -17.03 2.82 -11.03
N ARG A 27 -16.43 2.46 -12.16
CA ARG A 27 -16.14 1.05 -12.51
C ARG A 27 -14.97 0.49 -11.70
N LEU A 28 -13.90 1.26 -11.52
CA LEU A 28 -12.72 0.86 -10.73
C LEU A 28 -13.02 0.80 -9.23
N TRP A 29 -13.82 1.76 -8.74
CA TRP A 29 -14.14 1.95 -7.33
C TRP A 29 -15.66 2.10 -7.14
N PRO A 30 -16.41 1.00 -7.34
CA PRO A 30 -17.85 1.04 -7.14
C PRO A 30 -18.21 1.30 -5.67
N PRO A 31 -19.36 1.96 -5.39
CA PRO A 31 -20.33 2.47 -6.37
C PRO A 31 -20.04 3.91 -6.86
N ASP A 32 -19.40 4.75 -6.04
CA ASP A 32 -19.37 6.20 -6.25
C ASP A 32 -18.12 6.71 -6.97
N GLY A 33 -17.14 5.84 -7.20
CA GLY A 33 -15.84 6.21 -7.77
C GLY A 33 -14.83 6.71 -6.75
N GLU A 34 -15.07 6.43 -5.46
CA GLU A 34 -14.21 6.83 -4.36
C GLU A 34 -13.08 5.82 -4.14
N GLN A 35 -11.84 6.27 -4.36
CA GLN A 35 -10.67 5.43 -4.19
C GLN A 35 -10.55 4.96 -2.73
N PRO A 36 -10.55 3.64 -2.45
CA PRO A 36 -10.45 3.13 -1.09
C PRO A 36 -9.07 3.41 -0.51
N VAL A 37 -9.01 3.51 0.82
CA VAL A 37 -7.75 3.70 1.57
C VAL A 37 -7.37 2.38 2.23
N THR A 38 -6.10 2.00 2.16
CA THR A 38 -5.62 0.83 2.91
C THR A 38 -5.66 1.10 4.42
N ALA A 39 -5.95 0.07 5.22
CA ALA A 39 -5.94 0.14 6.67
C ALA A 39 -4.53 0.42 7.21
N THR A 40 -4.47 1.26 8.25
CA THR A 40 -3.23 1.60 8.96
C THR A 40 -2.49 0.36 9.45
N VAL A 41 -1.16 0.41 9.38
CA VAL A 41 -0.30 -0.69 9.85
C VAL A 41 -0.35 -0.77 11.36
N THR A 42 -0.62 -1.97 11.87
CA THR A 42 -0.55 -2.32 13.29
C THR A 42 0.76 -3.04 13.60
N PHE A 43 1.27 -2.84 14.81
CA PHE A 43 2.53 -3.40 15.28
C PHE A 43 2.25 -4.35 16.44
N MET A 44 2.84 -5.54 16.39
CA MET A 44 2.82 -6.50 17.47
C MET A 44 4.25 -6.73 17.94
N ALA A 45 4.54 -6.27 19.15
CA ALA A 45 5.87 -6.28 19.74
C ALA A 45 6.05 -7.49 20.66
N THR A 46 7.12 -8.25 20.45
CA THR A 46 7.53 -9.37 21.30
C THR A 46 8.94 -9.12 21.82
N PRO A 47 9.15 -8.91 23.14
CA PRO A 47 10.49 -8.76 23.69
C PRO A 47 11.36 -9.99 23.41
N LEU A 48 12.58 -9.78 22.91
CA LEU A 48 13.57 -10.84 22.70
C LEU A 48 14.69 -10.84 23.76
N GLY A 49 14.72 -9.82 24.62
CA GLY A 49 15.72 -9.62 25.65
C GLY A 49 15.60 -8.22 26.28
N PRO A 50 16.59 -7.79 27.09
CA PRO A 50 16.56 -6.47 27.73
C PRO A 50 16.69 -5.32 26.73
N ASP A 51 17.33 -5.54 25.59
CA ASP A 51 17.72 -4.47 24.65
C ASP A 51 17.12 -4.62 23.25
N SER A 52 16.31 -5.67 23.01
CA SER A 52 15.78 -5.96 21.68
C SER A 52 14.33 -6.42 21.68
N VAL A 53 13.61 -6.08 20.62
CA VAL A 53 12.22 -6.44 20.38
C VAL A 53 12.02 -6.93 18.95
N GLN A 54 11.17 -7.94 18.78
CA GLN A 54 10.67 -8.35 17.48
C GLN A 54 9.35 -7.62 17.18
N LEU A 55 9.24 -7.04 15.99
CA LEU A 55 8.02 -6.43 15.49
C LEU A 55 7.44 -7.21 14.32
N ASP A 56 6.19 -7.61 14.51
CA ASP A 56 5.32 -8.14 13.47
C ASP A 56 4.37 -7.02 13.00
N LEU A 57 4.42 -6.70 11.70
CA LEU A 57 3.59 -5.66 11.08
C LEU A 57 2.43 -6.29 10.32
N LYS A 58 1.23 -5.71 10.45
CA LYS A 58 0.02 -6.18 9.75
C LYS A 58 -0.83 -5.01 9.26
N SER A 59 -1.59 -5.24 8.19
CA SER A 59 -2.68 -4.36 7.76
C SER A 59 -3.94 -5.21 7.58
N ALA A 60 -5.10 -4.66 7.95
CA ALA A 60 -6.38 -5.31 7.73
C ALA A 60 -6.79 -5.32 6.24
N THR A 61 -6.14 -4.52 5.39
CA THR A 61 -6.38 -4.56 3.94
C THR A 61 -5.65 -5.76 3.33
N GLU A 62 -6.43 -6.75 2.94
CA GLU A 62 -5.93 -7.93 2.23
C GLU A 62 -5.13 -7.54 0.98
N GLY A 63 -4.00 -8.21 0.76
CA GLY A 63 -3.12 -7.97 -0.38
C GLY A 63 -2.38 -6.63 -0.35
N ALA A 64 -2.46 -5.85 0.74
CA ALA A 64 -1.62 -4.66 0.90
C ALA A 64 -0.18 -5.05 1.25
N SER A 65 0.77 -4.45 0.54
CA SER A 65 2.17 -4.45 0.94
C SER A 65 2.39 -3.42 2.05
N ILE A 66 3.37 -3.67 2.92
CA ILE A 66 3.74 -2.77 4.00
C ILE A 66 5.15 -2.25 3.73
N ALA A 67 5.31 -0.94 3.65
CA ALA A 67 6.62 -0.30 3.61
C ALA A 67 6.95 0.28 4.98
N TRP A 68 8.23 0.27 5.36
CA TRP A 68 8.71 0.83 6.63
C TRP A 68 10.02 1.58 6.50
N THR A 69 10.30 2.45 7.48
CA THR A 69 11.55 3.21 7.63
C THR A 69 11.80 3.54 9.11
N GLN A 70 13.04 3.82 9.49
CA GLN A 70 13.41 4.27 10.85
C GLN A 70 13.46 5.80 10.97
N ALA A 71 13.30 6.53 9.86
CA ALA A 71 13.28 7.99 9.86
C ALA A 71 12.01 8.51 9.17
N ARG A 72 11.31 9.43 9.84
CA ARG A 72 9.99 9.95 9.44
C ARG A 72 9.97 10.53 8.03
N ASP A 73 11.00 11.31 7.70
CA ASP A 73 11.10 12.03 6.43
C ASP A 73 12.11 11.33 5.47
N SER A 74 12.33 10.04 5.67
CA SER A 74 13.23 9.24 4.84
C SER A 74 12.67 8.98 3.45
N THR A 75 13.55 8.95 2.46
CA THR A 75 13.26 8.41 1.12
C THR A 75 13.58 6.92 1.03
N ASP A 76 14.29 6.36 2.01
CA ASP A 76 14.79 4.99 2.02
C ASP A 76 13.79 4.07 2.74
N TRP A 77 12.69 3.77 2.03
CA TRP A 77 11.68 2.83 2.50
C TRP A 77 12.06 1.38 2.16
N GLN A 78 11.83 0.49 3.10
CA GLN A 78 12.04 -0.94 2.95
C GLN A 78 10.71 -1.68 2.87
N LEU A 79 10.66 -2.72 2.06
CA LEU A 79 9.49 -3.60 1.98
C LEU A 79 9.51 -4.56 3.18
N TYR A 80 8.40 -4.65 3.90
CA TYR A 80 8.22 -5.63 4.96
C TYR A 80 7.98 -7.01 4.34
N THR A 81 8.91 -7.94 4.55
CA THR A 81 8.85 -9.32 4.06
C THR A 81 8.79 -10.36 5.18
N GLY A 82 8.88 -9.92 6.45
CA GLY A 82 8.88 -10.77 7.63
C GLY A 82 9.22 -9.96 8.89
N PRO A 83 9.15 -10.59 10.08
CA PRO A 83 9.34 -9.92 11.36
C PRO A 83 10.67 -9.16 11.43
N LEU A 84 10.66 -7.98 12.05
CA LEU A 84 11.83 -7.12 12.20
C LEU A 84 12.39 -7.24 13.62
N THR A 85 13.71 -7.32 13.77
CA THR A 85 14.36 -7.20 15.08
C THR A 85 14.95 -5.80 15.21
N LEU A 86 14.55 -5.07 16.26
CA LEU A 86 15.00 -3.71 16.54
C LEU A 86 15.59 -3.60 17.94
N ALA A 87 16.50 -2.66 18.13
CA ALA A 87 16.91 -2.23 19.47
C ALA A 87 15.77 -1.43 20.11
N ARG A 88 15.55 -1.59 21.42
CA ARG A 88 14.51 -0.85 22.16
C ARG A 88 14.70 0.66 21.99
N GLY A 89 13.59 1.40 21.89
CA GLY A 89 13.61 2.85 21.65
C GLY A 89 13.96 3.27 20.21
N THR A 90 14.20 2.33 19.29
CA THR A 90 14.35 2.66 17.87
C THR A 90 12.98 2.92 17.26
N PRO A 91 12.66 4.15 16.80
CA PRO A 91 11.37 4.42 16.19
C PRO A 91 11.26 3.71 14.84
N LEU A 92 10.05 3.26 14.52
CA LEU A 92 9.73 2.71 13.21
C LEU A 92 8.45 3.36 12.67
N PHE A 93 8.50 3.74 11.40
CA PHE A 93 7.37 4.30 10.67
C PHE A 93 6.95 3.30 9.60
N ALA A 94 5.64 3.08 9.43
CA ALA A 94 5.12 2.14 8.45
C ALA A 94 3.88 2.64 7.74
N GLN A 95 3.67 2.16 6.51
CA GLN A 95 2.51 2.50 5.70
C GLN A 95 2.06 1.29 4.87
N ALA A 96 0.75 1.08 4.77
CA ALA A 96 0.17 0.06 3.91
C ALA A 96 -0.11 0.64 2.52
N ILE A 97 0.14 -0.15 1.47
CA ILE A 97 0.07 0.26 0.06
C ILE A 97 -0.51 -0.87 -0.77
N ARG A 98 -1.47 -0.57 -1.66
CA ARG A 98 -2.03 -1.53 -2.62
C ARG A 98 -2.39 -0.83 -3.92
N ILE A 99 -2.16 -1.48 -5.07
CA ILE A 99 -2.57 -0.95 -6.38
C ILE A 99 -4.08 -0.74 -6.41
N GLY A 100 -4.52 0.43 -6.87
CA GLY A 100 -5.92 0.82 -6.86
C GLY A 100 -6.41 1.40 -5.53
N TYR A 101 -5.55 1.51 -4.51
CA TYR A 101 -5.88 2.11 -3.22
C TYR A 101 -5.03 3.35 -2.98
N ARG A 102 -5.56 4.27 -2.17
CA ARG A 102 -4.74 5.26 -1.49
C ARG A 102 -4.01 4.58 -0.33
N HIS A 103 -2.77 4.97 -0.12
CA HIS A 103 -1.98 4.46 1.00
C HIS A 103 -2.58 4.89 2.35
N SER A 104 -2.32 4.08 3.38
CA SER A 104 -2.75 4.41 4.74
C SER A 104 -2.05 5.67 5.25
N PRO A 105 -2.55 6.32 6.30
CA PRO A 105 -1.71 7.20 7.10
C PRO A 105 -0.46 6.45 7.58
N MET A 106 0.65 7.18 7.71
CA MET A 106 1.86 6.64 8.30
C MET A 106 1.63 6.39 9.80
N SER A 107 1.86 5.15 10.25
CA SER A 107 1.87 4.80 11.66
C SER A 107 3.29 4.83 12.22
N ARG A 108 3.42 5.19 13.49
CA ARG A 108 4.69 5.20 14.24
C ARG A 108 4.59 4.16 15.34
N TRP A 109 5.66 3.39 15.49
CA TRP A 109 5.93 2.56 16.65
C TRP A 109 7.17 3.07 17.37
N GLU A 110 7.11 3.04 18.69
CA GLU A 110 8.21 3.32 19.62
C GLU A 110 7.87 2.60 20.93
N GLU A 111 8.89 2.08 21.62
CA GLU A 111 8.75 1.33 22.87
C GLU A 111 8.95 2.20 24.11
#